data_AF-A0A9X1WNR4-F1
#
_entry.id   AF-A0A9X1WNR4-F1
#
_cell.length_a   1.000
_cell.length_b   1.000
_cell.length_c   1.000
_cell.angle_alpha   90.00
_cell.angle_beta   90.00
_cell.angle_gamma   90.00
#
_symmetry.space_group_name_H-M   'P 1'
#
loop_
_entity.id
_entity.type
_entity.pdbx_description
1 polymer ?
#
loop_
_entity_poly.entity_id
_entity_poly.type
_entity_poly.pdbx_seq_one_letter_code
_entity_poly.pdbx_strand_id
1 'polypeptide(L)'
;MATHRVKKSGKDPPPFTRIDNSLLQDERLSFKARGLLAYMLSKPDHFRFYLDELIKHTTEKKDSIRTGMKELEQQRYTITRTILNKPSDQAIKETNQMYNELYYKFNPQ
;
A
#
# COMPACT_ATOMS: atom_id res chain seq x y z
N MET A 1 -23.63 -14.48 -0.79
CA MET A 1 -22.79 -14.15 0.37
C MET A 1 -23.33 -12.88 1.02
N ALA A 2 -23.51 -12.86 2.34
CA ALA A 2 -23.89 -11.65 3.08
C ALA A 2 -22.64 -10.96 3.62
N THR A 3 -22.63 -9.63 3.65
CA THR A 3 -21.49 -8.83 4.13
C THR A 3 -21.95 -7.96 5.30
N HIS A 4 -21.24 -8.05 6.43
CA HIS A 4 -21.44 -7.13 7.54
C HIS A 4 -21.07 -5.70 7.11
N ARG A 5 -21.97 -4.73 7.34
CA ARG A 5 -21.77 -3.32 6.98
C ARG A 5 -22.00 -2.44 8.20
N VAL A 6 -21.02 -1.60 8.52
CA VAL A 6 -21.11 -0.58 9.57
C VAL A 6 -21.78 0.68 9.02
N LYS A 7 -22.67 1.30 9.78
CA LYS A 7 -23.31 2.58 9.41
C LYS A 7 -22.28 3.71 9.48
N LYS A 8 -22.32 4.60 8.48
CA LYS A 8 -21.35 5.71 8.33
C LYS A 8 -21.77 7.03 9.00
N SER A 9 -22.87 7.03 9.75
CA SER A 9 -23.49 8.21 10.36
C SER A 9 -23.09 8.36 11.84
N GLY A 10 -22.60 9.53 12.25
CA GLY A 10 -22.23 9.84 13.64
C GLY A 10 -21.49 11.18 13.75
N LYS A 11 -21.25 11.66 14.99
CA LYS A 11 -20.44 12.86 15.27
C LYS A 11 -18.93 12.58 15.26
N ASP A 12 -18.53 11.37 15.61
CA ASP A 12 -17.13 10.97 15.68
C ASP A 12 -16.56 10.71 14.28
N PRO A 13 -15.26 10.96 14.06
CA PRO A 13 -14.60 10.55 12.84
C PRO A 13 -14.80 9.04 12.67
N PRO A 14 -15.23 8.61 11.48
CA PRO A 14 -15.57 7.21 11.29
C PRO A 14 -14.35 6.30 11.50
N PRO A 15 -14.50 5.14 12.17
CA PRO A 15 -13.42 4.18 12.38
C PRO A 15 -13.13 3.37 11.09
N PHE A 16 -13.23 3.99 9.93
CA PHE A 16 -13.03 3.35 8.63
C PHE A 16 -12.24 4.23 7.67
N THR A 17 -11.46 3.56 6.83
CA THR A 17 -10.72 4.19 5.74
C THR A 17 -11.62 4.35 4.53
N ARG A 18 -11.62 5.55 3.93
CA ARG A 18 -12.22 5.79 2.61
C ARG A 18 -11.15 5.56 1.56
N ILE A 19 -11.40 4.61 0.66
CA ILE A 19 -10.48 4.21 -0.40
C ILE A 19 -11.21 4.38 -1.73
N ASP A 20 -10.52 4.87 -2.74
CA ASP A 20 -11.05 4.96 -4.10
C ASP A 20 -11.39 3.55 -4.64
N ASN A 21 -12.58 3.40 -5.21
CA ASN A 21 -13.04 2.10 -5.70
C ASN A 21 -12.18 1.57 -6.85
N SER A 22 -11.58 2.44 -7.67
CA SER A 22 -10.70 2.02 -8.77
C SER A 22 -9.51 1.19 -8.27
N LEU A 23 -8.98 1.50 -7.08
CA LEU A 23 -7.89 0.75 -6.45
C LEU A 23 -8.35 -0.67 -6.06
N LEU A 24 -9.58 -0.80 -5.59
CA LEU A 24 -10.18 -2.07 -5.18
C LEU A 24 -10.76 -2.87 -6.36
N GLN A 25 -10.95 -2.22 -7.51
CA GLN A 25 -11.51 -2.80 -8.72
C GLN A 25 -10.44 -3.10 -9.78
N ASP A 26 -9.17 -2.71 -9.58
CA ASP A 26 -8.09 -3.00 -10.53
C ASP A 26 -7.86 -4.51 -10.67
N GLU A 27 -8.31 -5.06 -11.80
CA GLU A 27 -8.22 -6.47 -12.16
C GLU A 27 -6.79 -6.98 -12.33
N ARG A 28 -5.82 -6.07 -12.49
CA ARG A 28 -4.38 -6.41 -12.53
C ARG A 28 -3.83 -6.79 -11.15
N LEU A 29 -4.58 -6.50 -10.08
CA LEU A 29 -4.23 -6.86 -8.71
C LEU A 29 -5.05 -8.05 -8.22
N SER A 30 -4.38 -9.01 -7.61
CA SER A 30 -4.97 -10.06 -6.81
C SER A 30 -5.70 -9.47 -5.60
N PHE A 31 -6.75 -10.15 -5.12
CA PHE A 31 -7.46 -9.72 -3.90
C PHE A 31 -6.53 -9.60 -2.68
N LYS A 32 -5.43 -10.37 -2.66
CA LYS A 32 -4.40 -10.26 -1.64
C LYS A 32 -3.68 -8.91 -1.71
N ALA A 33 -3.21 -8.53 -2.90
CA ALA A 33 -2.56 -7.24 -3.11
C ALA A 33 -3.52 -6.07 -2.80
N ARG A 34 -4.79 -6.18 -3.21
CA ARG A 34 -5.83 -5.19 -2.87
C ARG A 34 -6.06 -5.07 -1.36
N GLY A 35 -6.14 -6.19 -0.65
CA GLY A 35 -6.28 -6.20 0.81
C GLY A 35 -5.08 -5.58 1.52
N LEU A 36 -3.87 -5.88 1.05
CA LEU A 36 -2.64 -5.29 1.57
C LEU A 36 -2.59 -3.76 1.32
N LEU A 37 -2.92 -3.32 0.11
CA LEU A 37 -3.03 -1.90 -0.24
C LEU A 37 -4.07 -1.19 0.63
N ALA A 38 -5.22 -1.82 0.85
CA ALA A 38 -6.27 -1.25 1.71
C ALA A 38 -5.82 -1.10 3.17
N TYR A 39 -5.08 -2.09 3.70
CA TYR A 39 -4.46 -1.96 5.02
C TYR A 39 -3.45 -0.82 5.06
N MET A 40 -2.62 -0.66 4.01
CA MET A 40 -1.63 0.41 3.95
C MET A 40 -2.27 1.80 3.98
N LEU A 41 -3.32 2.00 3.18
CA LEU A 41 -4.08 3.26 3.12
C LEU A 41 -4.87 3.56 4.40
N SER A 42 -5.00 2.59 5.31
CA SER A 42 -5.62 2.82 6.61
C SER A 42 -4.70 3.48 7.64
N LYS A 43 -3.40 3.58 7.33
CA LYS A 43 -2.41 4.24 8.19
C LYS A 43 -2.24 5.70 7.77
N PRO A 44 -1.65 6.56 8.64
CA PRO A 44 -1.34 7.94 8.29
C PRO A 44 -0.44 8.02 7.03
N ASP A 45 -0.57 9.09 6.25
CA ASP A 45 0.14 9.26 4.96
C ASP A 45 1.67 9.13 5.05
N HIS A 46 2.24 9.48 6.22
CA HIS A 46 3.68 9.41 6.48
C HIS A 46 4.14 8.09 7.08
N PHE A 47 3.25 7.10 7.19
CA PHE A 47 3.57 5.81 7.78
C PHE A 47 4.54 5.04 6.89
N ARG A 48 5.64 4.56 7.48
CA ARG A 48 6.64 3.75 6.80
C ARG A 48 6.45 2.30 7.19
N PHE A 49 6.09 1.46 6.23
CA PHE A 49 5.94 0.03 6.46
C PHE A 49 7.30 -0.67 6.37
N TYR A 50 7.62 -1.45 7.39
CA TYR A 50 8.69 -2.43 7.33
C TYR A 50 8.10 -3.81 7.10
N LEU A 51 8.64 -4.56 6.14
CA LEU A 51 8.13 -5.89 5.79
C LEU A 51 8.12 -6.82 7.01
N ASP A 52 9.17 -6.79 7.83
CA ASP A 52 9.26 -7.63 9.02
C ASP A 52 8.26 -7.23 10.12
N GLU A 53 7.84 -5.97 10.17
CA GLU A 53 6.77 -5.51 11.07
C GLU A 53 5.40 -5.97 10.57
N LEU A 54 5.12 -5.82 9.26
CA LEU A 54 3.91 -6.34 8.62
C LEU A 54 3.71 -7.84 8.91
N ILE A 55 4.78 -8.62 8.83
CA ILE A 55 4.75 -10.07 9.08
C ILE A 55 4.41 -10.38 10.55
N LYS A 56 4.79 -9.52 11.51
CA LYS A 56 4.44 -9.71 12.93
C LYS A 56 2.99 -9.40 13.25
N HIS A 57 2.33 -8.57 12.43
CA HIS A 57 0.95 -8.12 12.65
C HIS A 57 -0.07 -8.83 11.77
N THR A 58 0.29 -9.97 11.16
CA THR A 58 -0.60 -10.75 10.31
C THR A 58 -0.52 -12.24 10.64
N THR A 59 -1.61 -12.94 10.37
CA THR A 59 -1.67 -14.42 10.39
C THR A 59 -1.23 -15.02 9.05
N GLU A 60 -1.02 -14.19 8.03
CA GLU A 60 -0.55 -14.60 6.72
C GLU A 60 0.90 -15.10 6.73
N LYS A 61 1.21 -16.04 5.83
CA LYS A 61 2.58 -16.50 5.64
C LYS A 61 3.45 -15.37 5.08
N LYS A 62 4.72 -15.33 5.50
CA LYS A 62 5.73 -14.37 5.03
C LYS A 62 5.79 -14.24 3.50
N ASP A 63 5.76 -15.37 2.80
CA ASP A 63 5.81 -15.39 1.33
C ASP A 63 4.53 -14.85 0.69
N SER A 64 3.39 -14.97 1.38
CA SER A 64 2.12 -14.39 0.96
C SER A 64 2.21 -12.85 0.94
N ILE A 65 2.74 -12.24 2.01
CA ILE A 65 2.93 -10.79 2.09
C ILE A 65 3.96 -10.33 1.04
N ARG A 66 5.07 -11.04 0.90
CA ARG A 66 6.12 -10.71 -0.10
C ARG A 66 5.59 -10.73 -1.53
N THR A 67 4.80 -11.73 -1.89
CA THR A 67 4.21 -11.83 -3.24
C THR A 67 3.22 -10.71 -3.48
N GLY A 68 2.37 -10.37 -2.49
CA GLY A 68 1.46 -9.22 -2.58
C GLY A 68 2.20 -7.88 -2.72
N MET A 69 3.28 -7.67 -1.96
CA MET A 69 4.12 -6.47 -2.09
C MET A 69 4.74 -6.34 -3.47
N LYS A 70 5.31 -7.43 -3.99
CA LYS A 70 5.92 -7.45 -5.32
C LYS A 70 4.91 -7.12 -6.42
N GLU A 71 3.69 -7.61 -6.29
CA GLU A 71 2.60 -7.30 -7.23
C GLU A 71 2.23 -5.81 -7.21
N LEU A 72 2.13 -5.20 -6.01
CA LEU A 72 1.88 -3.77 -5.86
C LEU A 72 3.00 -2.90 -6.47
N GLU A 73 4.26 -3.31 -6.31
CA GLU A 73 5.41 -2.64 -6.94
C GLU A 73 5.33 -2.74 -8.47
N GLN A 74 5.06 -3.93 -9.01
CA GLN A 74 4.93 -4.17 -10.45
C GLN A 74 3.83 -3.32 -11.08
N GLN A 75 2.70 -3.17 -10.40
CA GLN A 75 1.57 -2.35 -10.86
C GLN A 75 1.70 -0.86 -10.47
N ARG A 76 2.85 -0.47 -9.90
CA ARG A 76 3.16 0.93 -9.54
C ARG A 76 2.13 1.53 -8.57
N TYR A 77 1.83 0.79 -7.50
CA TYR A 77 1.03 1.23 -6.35
C TYR A 77 1.90 1.50 -5.11
N THR A 78 3.06 0.86 -5.01
CA THR A 78 4.00 1.05 -3.89
C THR A 78 5.44 1.17 -4.40
N ILE A 79 6.30 1.75 -3.56
CA ILE A 79 7.75 1.76 -3.74
C ILE A 79 8.36 1.17 -2.48
N THR A 80 9.11 0.09 -2.63
CA THR A 80 9.96 -0.41 -1.56
C THR A 80 11.37 0.13 -1.75
N ARG A 81 11.94 0.65 -0.66
CA ARG A 81 13.36 1.00 -0.61
C ARG A 81 14.08 -0.08 0.17
N THR A 82 15.00 -0.79 -0.47
CA THR A 82 16.00 -1.55 0.27
C THR A 82 16.99 -0.57 0.87
N ILE A 83 17.01 -0.45 2.20
CA ILE A 83 17.99 0.38 2.90
C ILE A 83 19.35 -0.34 2.78
N LEU A 84 20.15 0.07 1.81
CA LEU A 84 21.57 -0.28 1.74
C LEU A 84 22.32 0.63 2.71
N ASN A 85 23.33 0.11 3.41
CA ASN A 85 24.16 0.94 4.31
C ASN A 85 24.89 2.09 3.57
N LYS A 86 25.09 1.96 2.24
CA LYS A 86 25.65 2.97 1.35
C LYS A 86 25.02 2.84 -0.05
N PRO A 87 23.85 3.44 -0.31
CA PRO A 87 23.26 3.44 -1.65
C PRO A 87 24.10 4.32 -2.59
N SER A 88 24.16 3.96 -3.88
CA SER A 88 24.81 4.81 -4.89
C SER A 88 23.94 6.04 -5.19
N ASP A 89 24.57 7.14 -5.63
CA ASP A 89 23.84 8.36 -6.03
C ASP A 89 22.81 8.08 -7.13
N GLN A 90 23.15 7.17 -8.05
CA GLN A 90 22.26 6.71 -9.11
C GLN A 90 21.01 6.02 -8.52
N ALA A 91 21.18 5.10 -7.55
CA ALA A 91 20.06 4.43 -6.91
C ALA A 91 19.15 5.41 -6.15
N ILE A 92 19.72 6.42 -5.49
CA ILE A 92 18.96 7.48 -4.81
C ILE A 92 18.14 8.28 -5.84
N LYS A 93 18.77 8.68 -6.95
CA LYS A 93 18.12 9.46 -8.01
C LYS A 93 16.96 8.70 -8.65
N GLU A 94 17.16 7.45 -9.02
CA GLU A 94 16.12 6.57 -9.58
C GLU A 94 14.94 6.40 -8.62
N THR A 95 15.23 6.19 -7.34
CA THR A 95 14.20 6.02 -6.31
C THR A 95 13.38 7.30 -6.11
N ASN A 96 14.02 8.47 -6.13
CA ASN A 96 13.32 9.77 -6.02
C ASN A 96 12.50 10.07 -7.27
N GLN A 97 13.00 9.72 -8.46
CA GLN A 97 12.24 9.83 -9.70
C GLN A 97 10.98 8.96 -9.65
N MET A 98 11.11 7.68 -9.28
CA MET A 98 9.98 6.78 -9.16
C MET A 98 8.95 7.27 -8.12
N TYR A 99 9.41 7.83 -7.00
CA TYR A 99 8.53 8.43 -5.99
C TYR A 99 7.71 9.60 -6.55
N ASN A 100 8.36 10.51 -7.28
CA ASN A 100 7.67 11.63 -7.91
C ASN A 100 6.65 11.16 -8.95
N GLU A 101 7.02 10.18 -9.80
CA GLU A 101 6.10 9.60 -10.80
C GLU A 101 4.85 9.01 -10.14
N LEU A 102 5.01 8.28 -9.03
CA LEU A 102 3.85 7.75 -8.30
C LEU A 102 3.02 8.86 -7.65
N TYR A 103 3.67 9.84 -7.02
CA TYR A 103 2.99 10.91 -6.33
C TYR A 103 2.04 11.65 -7.26
N TYR A 104 2.52 12.05 -8.45
CA TYR A 104 1.69 12.75 -9.44
C TYR A 104 0.67 11.85 -10.13
N LYS A 105 0.93 10.55 -10.30
CA LYS A 105 -0.05 9.58 -10.82
C LYS A 105 -1.31 9.52 -9.95
N PHE A 106 -1.15 9.56 -8.63
CA PHE A 106 -2.27 9.43 -7.69
C PHE A 106 -2.79 10.77 -7.14
N ASN A 107 -2.08 11.87 -7.37
CA ASN A 107 -2.48 13.23 -7.00
C ASN A 107 -2.33 14.18 -8.20
N PRO A 108 -3.15 14.02 -9.26
CA PRO A 108 -3.16 14.96 -10.37
C PRO A 108 -3.67 16.34 -9.90
N GLN A 109 -3.01 17.41 -10.37
CA GLN A 109 -3.42 18.80 -10.15
C GLN A 109 -4.66 19.15 -10.97
#